data_AF-W7I4A1-F1
#
_entry.id   AF-W7I4A1-F1
#
_cell.length_a   1.000
_cell.length_b   1.000
_cell.length_c   1.000
_cell.angle_alpha   90.00
_cell.angle_beta   90.00
_cell.angle_gamma   90.00
#
_symmetry.space_group_name_H-M   'P 1'
#
loop_
_entity.id
_entity.type
_entity.pdbx_description
1 polymer ?
#
loop_
_entity_poly.entity_id
_entity_poly.type
_entity_poly.pdbx_seq_one_letter_code
_entity_poly.pdbx_strand_id
1 'polypeptide(L)'
;MQSPTVRKAAAAAASASRKPIGFLRSPTLPDFTRIFPPKQLFNSAQKAGFLKCNRGEATAVLADIWRATREMQPDNHDSMASTIQGICKARNFAPSNFLSLATLLQSTQPQVSPSPSPSPSPSPSSFHLPSISSDLLRLGVLLKDPAAIIRTASRQLSSVRSTAKLDKHPIWHQLTNLAANQNLPEAHEAIATIYTSLHESDKARHAWQKAAAAGSGMAFSVLGTSAMMMGGGKTGSLQNPTSQTEAAIDYFKRAAELGEVDAYWRLGELLMDTDKPEAEYNLLVAAAAGSAMPLVKLEELYRSRGDELMAGAWRDVALAVEDEGRADSVQP
;
A
#
# COMPACT_ATOMS: atom_id res chain seq x y z
N MET A 1 -9.12 5.49 55.03
CA MET A 1 -9.17 4.08 54.57
C MET A 1 -10.47 3.87 53.80
N GLN A 2 -10.43 3.77 52.47
CA GLN A 2 -11.63 3.51 51.66
C GLN A 2 -12.01 2.02 51.75
N SER A 3 -13.31 1.72 51.81
CA SER A 3 -13.83 0.38 52.06
C SER A 3 -13.45 -0.63 50.97
N PRO A 4 -13.24 -1.91 51.31
CA PRO A 4 -12.82 -2.95 50.36
C PRO A 4 -13.83 -3.16 49.20
N THR A 5 -15.09 -2.76 49.39
CA THR A 5 -16.14 -2.78 48.37
C THR A 5 -15.92 -1.75 47.26
N VAL A 6 -15.39 -0.57 47.59
CA VAL A 6 -15.09 0.50 46.62
C VAL A 6 -13.85 0.14 45.78
N ARG A 7 -12.86 -0.56 46.36
CA ARG A 7 -11.71 -1.09 45.60
C ARG A 7 -12.10 -2.19 44.61
N LYS A 8 -13.08 -3.03 44.95
CA LYS A 8 -13.59 -4.08 44.03
C LYS A 8 -14.40 -3.48 42.86
N ALA A 9 -15.15 -2.41 43.10
CA ALA A 9 -15.86 -1.66 42.05
C ALA A 9 -14.90 -0.86 41.15
N ALA A 10 -13.87 -0.23 41.73
CA ALA A 10 -12.85 0.50 40.97
C ALA A 10 -11.93 -0.43 40.14
N ALA A 11 -11.62 -1.62 40.65
CA ALA A 11 -10.87 -2.64 39.90
C ALA A 11 -11.71 -3.29 38.78
N ALA A 12 -13.04 -3.40 38.94
CA ALA A 12 -13.94 -3.84 37.88
C ALA A 12 -14.07 -2.79 36.76
N ALA A 13 -14.12 -1.49 37.11
CA ALA A 13 -14.19 -0.39 36.14
C ALA A 13 -12.87 -0.13 35.40
N ALA A 14 -11.71 -0.36 36.06
CA ALA A 14 -10.38 -0.18 35.44
C ALA A 14 -9.93 -1.35 34.54
N SER A 15 -10.70 -2.43 34.44
CA SER A 15 -10.37 -3.61 33.63
C SER A 15 -10.98 -3.62 32.22
N ALA A 16 -11.70 -2.56 31.83
CA ALA A 16 -12.38 -2.47 30.55
C ALA A 16 -11.67 -1.55 29.53
N SER A 17 -10.34 -1.63 29.41
CA SER A 17 -9.70 -1.34 28.11
C SER A 17 -9.98 -2.52 27.17
N ARG A 18 -11.26 -2.79 26.89
CA ARG A 18 -11.67 -3.86 25.98
C ARG A 18 -11.09 -3.52 24.61
N LYS A 19 -10.13 -4.33 24.17
CA LYS A 19 -9.60 -4.30 22.79
C LYS A 19 -10.79 -4.14 21.84
N PRO A 20 -10.71 -3.25 20.83
CA PRO A 20 -11.84 -2.95 19.98
C PRO A 20 -12.36 -4.23 19.33
N ILE A 21 -13.58 -4.61 19.68
CA ILE A 21 -14.20 -5.84 19.20
C ILE A 21 -14.60 -5.62 17.73
N GLY A 22 -14.08 -6.45 16.84
CA GLY A 22 -14.44 -6.44 15.42
C GLY A 22 -15.90 -6.81 15.22
N PHE A 23 -16.49 -6.47 14.07
CA PHE A 23 -17.89 -6.75 13.82
C PHE A 23 -18.19 -8.26 13.82
N LEU A 24 -17.25 -9.09 13.38
CA LEU A 24 -17.39 -10.55 13.40
C LEU A 24 -17.52 -11.12 14.82
N ARG A 25 -17.04 -10.38 15.83
CA ARG A 25 -17.10 -10.75 17.25
C ARG A 25 -18.13 -9.93 18.03
N SER A 26 -18.87 -9.06 17.34
CA SER A 26 -19.88 -8.22 17.96
C SER A 26 -21.07 -9.06 18.41
N PRO A 27 -21.59 -8.87 19.64
CA PRO A 27 -22.78 -9.58 20.12
C PRO A 27 -24.05 -9.14 19.39
N THR A 28 -24.05 -7.93 18.80
CA THR A 28 -25.17 -7.36 18.05
C THR A 28 -24.77 -7.08 16.61
N LEU A 29 -25.73 -7.19 15.69
CA LEU A 29 -25.52 -6.83 14.29
C LEU A 29 -25.21 -5.33 14.20
N PRO A 30 -24.06 -4.93 13.63
CA PRO A 30 -23.75 -3.52 13.46
C PRO A 30 -24.70 -2.84 12.49
N ASP A 31 -25.01 -1.57 12.76
CA ASP A 31 -25.73 -0.73 11.81
C ASP A 31 -24.78 -0.24 10.71
N PHE A 32 -24.61 -1.09 9.67
CA PHE A 32 -23.74 -0.77 8.53
C PHE A 32 -24.17 0.50 7.78
N THR A 33 -25.42 0.93 7.93
CA THR A 33 -25.90 2.18 7.29
C THR A 33 -25.29 3.42 7.92
N ARG A 34 -24.88 3.34 9.20
CA ARG A 34 -24.15 4.42 9.90
C ARG A 34 -22.63 4.27 9.80
N ILE A 35 -22.14 3.05 9.62
CA ILE A 35 -20.71 2.74 9.56
C ILE A 35 -20.13 3.09 8.18
N PHE A 36 -20.82 2.75 7.11
CA PHE A 36 -20.31 3.00 5.77
C PHE A 36 -20.27 4.50 5.45
N PRO A 37 -19.35 4.94 4.59
CA PRO A 37 -19.21 6.33 4.16
C PRO A 37 -20.49 6.98 3.65
N PRO A 38 -20.56 8.32 3.54
CA PRO A 38 -21.69 9.00 2.95
C PRO A 38 -22.08 8.41 1.58
N LYS A 39 -23.39 8.35 1.27
CA LYS A 39 -23.91 7.73 0.04
C LYS A 39 -23.24 8.26 -1.22
N GLN A 40 -22.94 9.56 -1.27
CA GLN A 40 -22.26 10.19 -2.41
C GLN A 40 -20.88 9.59 -2.65
N LEU A 41 -20.05 9.47 -1.61
CA LEU A 41 -18.71 8.89 -1.71
C LEU A 41 -18.76 7.41 -2.10
N PHE A 42 -19.70 6.65 -1.52
CA PHE A 42 -19.90 5.25 -1.88
C PHE A 42 -20.30 5.09 -3.36
N ASN A 43 -21.25 5.90 -3.84
CA ASN A 43 -21.69 5.88 -5.24
C ASN A 43 -20.58 6.31 -6.19
N SER A 44 -19.75 7.27 -5.79
CA SER A 44 -18.58 7.69 -6.57
C SER A 44 -17.57 6.55 -6.71
N ALA A 45 -17.26 5.87 -5.61
CA ALA A 45 -16.39 4.70 -5.62
C ALA A 45 -16.95 3.55 -6.48
N GLN A 46 -18.27 3.35 -6.48
CA GLN A 46 -18.92 2.37 -7.34
C GLN A 46 -18.82 2.76 -8.83
N LYS A 47 -19.12 4.02 -9.18
CA LYS A 47 -19.02 4.53 -10.56
C LYS A 47 -17.61 4.47 -11.12
N ALA A 48 -16.60 4.70 -10.27
CA ALA A 48 -15.19 4.57 -10.63
C ALA A 48 -14.72 3.11 -10.79
N GLY A 49 -15.60 2.11 -10.57
CA GLY A 49 -15.25 0.69 -10.63
C GLY A 49 -14.46 0.17 -9.42
N PHE A 50 -14.16 1.03 -8.44
CA PHE A 50 -13.46 0.66 -7.21
C PHE A 50 -14.29 -0.29 -6.33
N LEU A 51 -15.61 -0.11 -6.31
CA LEU A 51 -16.57 -1.03 -5.69
C LEU A 51 -17.46 -1.67 -6.76
N LYS A 52 -17.56 -3.00 -6.72
CA LYS A 52 -18.41 -3.79 -7.63
C LYS A 52 -19.76 -4.16 -7.00
N CYS A 53 -20.15 -3.45 -5.94
CA CYS A 53 -21.42 -3.67 -5.23
C CYS A 53 -22.03 -2.32 -4.87
N ASN A 54 -23.35 -2.31 -4.69
CA ASN A 54 -24.04 -1.17 -4.09
C ASN A 54 -24.06 -1.28 -2.54
N ARG A 55 -24.45 -0.19 -1.88
CA ARG A 55 -24.48 -0.13 -0.41
C ARG A 55 -25.42 -1.17 0.20
N GLY A 56 -26.59 -1.40 -0.41
CA GLY A 56 -27.58 -2.34 0.09
C GLY A 56 -27.08 -3.79 0.04
N GLU A 57 -26.45 -4.17 -1.06
CA GLU A 57 -25.78 -5.47 -1.23
C GLU A 57 -24.68 -5.66 -0.19
N ALA A 58 -23.82 -4.66 -0.01
CA ALA A 58 -22.75 -4.72 0.99
C ALA A 58 -23.31 -4.91 2.41
N THR A 59 -24.35 -4.16 2.78
CA THR A 59 -25.03 -4.32 4.08
C THR A 59 -25.65 -5.71 4.24
N ALA A 60 -26.34 -6.22 3.21
CA ALA A 60 -26.96 -7.54 3.25
C ALA A 60 -25.93 -8.67 3.40
N VAL A 61 -24.86 -8.63 2.60
CA VAL A 61 -23.77 -9.62 2.64
C VAL A 61 -23.06 -9.61 4.00
N LEU A 62 -22.70 -8.44 4.53
CA LEU A 62 -22.05 -8.37 5.84
C LEU A 62 -22.96 -8.84 6.98
N ALA A 63 -24.27 -8.60 6.88
CA ALA A 63 -25.24 -9.11 7.85
C ALA A 63 -25.40 -10.64 7.77
N ASP A 64 -25.43 -11.20 6.55
CA ASP A 64 -25.48 -12.65 6.33
C ASP A 64 -24.20 -13.33 6.88
N ILE A 65 -23.02 -12.74 6.62
CA ILE A 65 -21.73 -13.23 7.14
C ILE A 65 -21.70 -13.14 8.67
N TRP A 66 -22.15 -12.02 9.25
CA TRP A 66 -22.22 -11.88 10.71
C TRP A 66 -23.08 -12.97 11.33
N ARG A 67 -24.27 -13.26 10.76
CA ARG A 67 -25.13 -14.35 11.24
C ARG A 67 -24.45 -15.72 11.13
N ALA A 68 -23.90 -16.04 9.96
CA ALA A 68 -23.24 -17.33 9.73
C ALA A 68 -22.05 -17.57 10.67
N THR A 69 -21.22 -16.55 10.90
CA THR A 69 -20.05 -16.66 11.79
C THR A 69 -20.40 -16.81 13.27
N ARG A 70 -21.62 -16.45 13.69
CA ARG A 70 -22.09 -16.67 15.07
C ARG A 70 -22.56 -18.09 15.35
N GLU A 71 -23.06 -18.76 14.33
CA GLU A 71 -23.56 -20.14 14.44
C GLU A 71 -22.43 -21.17 14.34
N MET A 72 -21.25 -20.74 13.88
CA MET A 72 -20.10 -21.60 13.68
C MET A 72 -19.18 -21.69 14.90
N GLN A 73 -18.63 -22.89 15.12
CA GLN A 73 -17.51 -23.06 16.02
C GLN A 73 -16.24 -22.42 15.43
N PRO A 74 -15.42 -21.73 16.23
CA PRO A 74 -14.29 -20.92 15.77
C PRO A 74 -13.17 -21.72 15.08
N ASP A 75 -13.13 -23.04 15.22
CA ASP A 75 -11.96 -23.85 14.85
C ASP A 75 -12.02 -24.43 13.42
N ASN A 76 -13.11 -24.27 12.68
CA ASN A 76 -13.25 -24.81 11.33
C ASN A 76 -13.14 -23.74 10.24
N HIS A 77 -11.91 -23.28 9.98
CA HIS A 77 -11.62 -22.23 9.00
C HIS A 77 -12.07 -22.57 7.56
N ASP A 78 -11.94 -23.84 7.14
CA ASP A 78 -12.33 -24.26 5.78
C ASP A 78 -13.85 -24.27 5.60
N SER A 79 -14.60 -24.74 6.60
CA SER A 79 -16.07 -24.67 6.59
C SER A 79 -16.57 -23.23 6.59
N MET A 80 -15.92 -22.35 7.37
CA MET A 80 -16.24 -20.93 7.40
C MET A 80 -15.95 -20.26 6.04
N ALA A 81 -14.81 -20.56 5.43
CA ALA A 81 -14.46 -20.05 4.09
C ALA A 81 -15.49 -20.47 3.04
N SER A 82 -15.86 -21.76 3.01
CA SER A 82 -16.85 -22.31 2.08
C SER A 82 -18.23 -21.63 2.23
N THR A 83 -18.67 -21.43 3.48
CA THR A 83 -19.97 -20.79 3.75
C THR A 83 -19.98 -19.32 3.35
N ILE A 84 -18.94 -18.57 3.71
CA ILE A 84 -18.81 -17.17 3.31
C ILE A 84 -18.71 -17.04 1.80
N GLN A 85 -18.00 -17.95 1.13
CA GLN A 85 -17.95 -18.01 -0.33
C GLN A 85 -19.35 -18.27 -0.93
N GLY A 86 -20.14 -19.16 -0.32
CA GLY A 86 -21.53 -19.41 -0.70
C GLY A 86 -22.41 -18.16 -0.59
N ILE A 87 -22.31 -17.42 0.51
CA ILE A 87 -23.01 -16.14 0.73
C ILE A 87 -22.62 -15.13 -0.36
N CYS A 88 -21.32 -14.98 -0.62
CA CYS A 88 -20.82 -14.06 -1.64
C CYS A 88 -21.35 -14.42 -3.03
N LYS A 89 -21.30 -15.70 -3.42
CA LYS A 89 -21.83 -16.20 -4.70
C LYS A 89 -23.32 -15.95 -4.84
N ALA A 90 -24.12 -16.27 -3.81
CA ALA A 90 -25.58 -16.09 -3.85
C ALA A 90 -26.00 -14.62 -4.02
N ARG A 91 -25.14 -13.69 -3.61
CA ARG A 91 -25.38 -12.24 -3.67
C ARG A 91 -24.61 -11.55 -4.81
N ASN A 92 -23.96 -12.30 -5.71
CA ASN A 92 -23.05 -11.78 -6.75
C ASN A 92 -21.99 -10.80 -6.20
N PHE A 93 -21.52 -11.05 -4.97
CA PHE A 93 -20.59 -10.19 -4.27
C PHE A 93 -19.14 -10.66 -4.50
N ALA A 94 -18.34 -9.85 -5.18
CA ALA A 94 -16.93 -10.17 -5.42
C ALA A 94 -16.10 -10.07 -4.12
N PRO A 95 -15.22 -11.04 -3.80
CA PRO A 95 -14.35 -10.97 -2.62
C PRO A 95 -13.48 -9.69 -2.55
N SER A 96 -13.06 -9.17 -3.70
CA SER A 96 -12.30 -7.91 -3.79
C SER A 96 -13.03 -6.71 -3.17
N ASN A 97 -14.37 -6.75 -3.09
CA ASN A 97 -15.16 -5.70 -2.45
C ASN A 97 -14.82 -5.56 -0.95
N PHE A 98 -14.38 -6.61 -0.27
CA PHE A 98 -13.98 -6.51 1.14
C PHE A 98 -12.77 -5.59 1.31
N LEU A 99 -11.76 -5.72 0.44
CA LEU A 99 -10.59 -4.84 0.44
C LEU A 99 -10.96 -3.40 0.07
N SER A 100 -11.79 -3.22 -0.96
CA SER A 100 -12.26 -1.90 -1.38
C SER A 100 -13.02 -1.19 -0.24
N LEU A 101 -13.94 -1.90 0.42
CA LEU A 101 -14.67 -1.38 1.59
C LEU A 101 -13.72 -1.08 2.74
N ALA A 102 -12.75 -1.95 3.04
CA ALA A 102 -11.78 -1.74 4.09
C ALA A 102 -10.93 -0.48 3.85
N THR A 103 -10.58 -0.22 2.59
CA THR A 103 -9.83 0.96 2.15
C THR A 103 -10.67 2.23 2.23
N LEU A 104 -11.91 2.17 1.74
CA LEU A 104 -12.84 3.29 1.77
C LEU A 104 -13.16 3.73 3.21
N LEU A 105 -13.27 2.77 4.15
CA LEU A 105 -13.48 3.07 5.57
C LEU A 105 -12.24 3.70 6.23
N GLN A 106 -11.03 3.38 5.75
CA GLN A 106 -9.79 4.00 6.24
C GLN A 106 -9.66 5.43 5.75
N SER A 107 -10.03 5.73 4.49
CA SER A 107 -9.94 7.08 3.94
C SER A 107 -10.94 8.06 4.54
N THR A 108 -12.04 7.56 5.14
CA THR A 108 -13.05 8.39 5.80
C THR A 108 -12.81 8.63 7.29
N GLN A 109 -11.67 8.21 7.84
CA GLN A 109 -11.36 8.54 9.24
C GLN A 109 -11.02 10.02 9.36
N PRO A 110 -11.62 10.77 10.30
CA PRO A 110 -11.14 12.11 10.60
C PRO A 110 -9.68 11.99 11.05
N GLN A 111 -8.78 12.72 10.38
CA GLN A 111 -7.41 12.90 10.83
C GLN A 111 -7.48 13.42 12.26
N VAL A 112 -7.14 12.59 13.25
CA VAL A 112 -7.11 13.03 14.63
C VAL A 112 -5.85 13.87 14.77
N SER A 113 -5.98 15.18 14.53
CA SER A 113 -4.98 16.15 14.97
C SER A 113 -4.82 15.99 16.49
N PRO A 114 -3.59 15.89 17.02
CA PRO A 114 -3.37 15.74 18.45
C PRO A 114 -3.67 17.07 19.15
N SER A 115 -4.95 17.33 19.44
CA SER A 115 -5.33 18.47 20.26
C SER A 115 -5.27 18.07 21.75
N PRO A 116 -4.59 18.84 22.62
CA PRO A 116 -4.40 18.50 24.02
C PRO A 116 -5.61 18.96 24.83
N SER A 117 -6.72 18.22 24.83
CA SER A 117 -7.84 18.50 25.72
C SER A 117 -8.59 17.22 26.09
N PRO A 118 -8.51 16.75 27.35
CA PRO A 118 -9.23 15.56 27.78
C PRO A 118 -10.66 15.95 28.15
N SER A 119 -11.62 15.71 27.26
CA SER A 119 -13.05 15.69 27.62
C SER A 119 -13.49 14.24 27.83
N PRO A 120 -14.02 13.86 29.01
CA PRO A 120 -14.45 12.50 29.27
C PRO A 120 -15.94 12.33 29.04
N SER A 121 -16.33 11.75 27.90
CA SER A 121 -17.64 11.10 27.77
C SER A 121 -17.62 10.06 26.65
N PRO A 122 -17.41 8.77 26.95
CA PRO A 122 -17.57 7.71 25.97
C PRO A 122 -19.05 7.33 25.86
N SER A 123 -19.66 7.60 24.70
CA SER A 123 -20.97 7.06 24.32
C SER A 123 -20.89 5.52 24.26
N PRO A 124 -21.87 4.77 24.81
CA PRO A 124 -21.74 3.32 25.06
C PRO A 124 -21.92 2.41 23.83
N SER A 125 -21.74 2.91 22.61
CA SER A 125 -21.98 2.14 21.36
C SER A 125 -21.00 2.49 20.24
N SER A 126 -19.75 2.83 20.58
CA SER A 126 -18.73 3.18 19.59
C SER A 126 -18.08 1.92 19.00
N PHE A 127 -18.60 1.44 17.88
CA PHE A 127 -17.84 0.57 17.00
C PHE A 127 -16.59 1.31 16.50
N HIS A 128 -15.41 0.75 16.73
CA HIS A 128 -14.18 1.33 16.22
C HIS A 128 -13.99 0.93 14.75
N LEU A 129 -14.08 1.91 13.84
CA LEU A 129 -13.80 1.78 12.40
C LEU A 129 -12.52 0.99 12.06
N PRO A 130 -11.39 1.15 12.79
CA PRO A 130 -10.19 0.32 12.59
C PRO A 130 -10.44 -1.19 12.72
N SER A 131 -11.35 -1.59 13.61
CA SER A 131 -11.67 -3.00 13.87
C SER A 131 -12.50 -3.61 12.73
N ILE A 132 -13.43 -2.83 12.17
CA ILE A 132 -14.25 -3.24 11.01
C ILE A 132 -13.37 -3.42 9.78
N SER A 133 -12.48 -2.46 9.53
CA SER A 133 -11.53 -2.56 8.41
C SER A 133 -10.61 -3.78 8.54
N SER A 134 -10.19 -4.13 9.76
CA SER A 134 -9.40 -5.34 10.01
C SER A 134 -10.20 -6.61 9.71
N ASP A 135 -11.47 -6.69 10.12
CA ASP A 135 -12.31 -7.84 9.84
C ASP A 135 -12.61 -8.01 8.35
N LEU A 136 -12.84 -6.90 7.62
CA LEU A 136 -13.01 -6.94 6.16
C LEU A 136 -11.76 -7.48 5.46
N LEU A 137 -10.56 -7.06 5.88
CA LEU A 137 -9.31 -7.62 5.35
C LEU A 137 -9.18 -9.12 5.65
N ARG A 138 -9.54 -9.56 6.86
CA ARG A 138 -9.54 -10.99 7.23
C ARG A 138 -10.49 -11.81 6.36
N LEU A 139 -11.67 -11.28 6.04
CA LEU A 139 -12.61 -11.92 5.12
C LEU A 139 -12.01 -12.05 3.71
N GLY A 140 -11.36 -11.00 3.20
CA GLY A 140 -10.66 -11.07 1.91
C GLY A 140 -9.57 -12.14 1.89
N VAL A 141 -8.73 -12.19 2.94
CA VAL A 141 -7.68 -13.21 3.10
C VAL A 141 -8.27 -14.62 3.17
N LEU A 142 -9.33 -14.82 3.96
CA LEU A 142 -10.01 -16.11 4.09
C LEU A 142 -10.53 -16.61 2.74
N LEU A 143 -11.02 -15.70 1.90
CA LEU A 143 -11.53 -15.99 0.56
C LEU A 143 -10.43 -16.03 -0.51
N LYS A 144 -9.15 -16.00 -0.11
CA LYS A 144 -7.98 -16.04 -0.99
C LYS A 144 -7.95 -14.92 -2.03
N ASP A 145 -8.48 -13.75 -1.70
CA ASP A 145 -8.39 -12.55 -2.54
C ASP A 145 -6.92 -12.07 -2.60
N PRO A 146 -6.28 -11.99 -3.79
CA PRO A 146 -4.86 -11.69 -3.90
C PRO A 146 -4.48 -10.34 -3.28
N ALA A 147 -5.26 -9.30 -3.56
CA ALA A 147 -4.97 -7.96 -3.09
C ALA A 147 -5.14 -7.84 -1.56
N ALA A 148 -6.12 -8.53 -0.97
CA ALA A 148 -6.27 -8.59 0.48
C ALA A 148 -5.10 -9.33 1.16
N ILE A 149 -4.61 -10.42 0.56
CA ILE A 149 -3.44 -11.15 1.04
C ILE A 149 -2.20 -10.27 1.00
N ILE A 150 -1.91 -9.62 -0.14
CA ILE A 150 -0.76 -8.74 -0.32
C ILE A 150 -0.80 -7.62 0.73
N ARG A 151 -1.92 -6.88 0.84
CA ARG A 151 -2.03 -5.78 1.82
C ARG A 151 -1.90 -6.25 3.27
N THR A 152 -2.47 -7.42 3.59
CA THR A 152 -2.38 -7.97 4.94
C THR A 152 -0.96 -8.42 5.27
N ALA A 153 -0.27 -9.03 4.30
CA ALA A 153 1.12 -9.45 4.43
C ALA A 153 2.03 -8.25 4.65
N SER A 154 1.94 -7.18 3.86
CA SER A 154 2.76 -5.97 4.04
C SER A 154 2.58 -5.37 5.43
N ARG A 155 1.36 -5.40 5.99
CA ARG A 155 1.10 -4.91 7.35
C ARG A 155 1.68 -5.83 8.43
N GLN A 156 1.34 -7.12 8.39
CA GLN A 156 1.68 -8.05 9.48
C GLN A 156 3.17 -8.43 9.48
N LEU A 157 3.78 -8.50 8.30
CA LEU A 157 5.16 -8.95 8.13
C LEU A 157 6.18 -7.81 8.29
N SER A 158 5.75 -6.54 8.24
CA SER A 158 6.63 -5.36 8.43
C SER A 158 7.43 -5.38 9.74
N SER A 159 6.90 -6.00 10.79
CA SER A 159 7.55 -6.11 12.10
C SER A 159 8.39 -7.38 12.28
N VAL A 160 8.35 -8.31 11.33
CA VAL A 160 9.10 -9.57 11.41
C VAL A 160 10.57 -9.27 11.15
N ARG A 161 11.45 -9.76 12.03
CA ARG A 161 12.90 -9.47 12.00
C ARG A 161 13.77 -10.69 11.68
N SER A 162 13.18 -11.80 11.27
CA SER A 162 13.91 -13.03 10.98
C SER A 162 13.16 -13.89 9.97
N THR A 163 13.91 -14.45 9.03
CA THR A 163 13.43 -15.41 8.02
C THR A 163 12.82 -16.66 8.65
N ALA A 164 13.41 -17.20 9.72
CA ALA A 164 12.87 -18.36 10.41
C ALA A 164 11.48 -18.12 11.04
N LYS A 165 11.16 -16.87 11.40
CA LYS A 165 9.81 -16.48 11.85
C LYS A 165 8.86 -16.26 10.68
N LEU A 166 9.38 -15.68 9.59
CA LEU A 166 8.66 -15.46 8.36
C LEU A 166 8.14 -16.78 7.77
N ASP A 167 8.99 -17.80 7.71
CA ASP A 167 8.68 -19.13 7.17
C ASP A 167 7.64 -19.91 7.99
N LYS A 168 7.32 -19.47 9.20
CA LYS A 168 6.25 -20.05 10.03
C LYS A 168 4.96 -19.25 9.98
N HIS A 169 4.96 -18.10 9.30
CA HIS A 169 3.83 -17.19 9.30
C HIS A 169 2.80 -17.62 8.24
N PRO A 170 1.51 -17.83 8.59
CA PRO A 170 0.52 -18.33 7.64
C PRO A 170 0.29 -17.40 6.45
N ILE A 171 0.26 -16.07 6.68
CA ILE A 171 0.12 -15.10 5.59
C ILE A 171 1.31 -15.12 4.61
N TRP A 172 2.51 -15.49 5.09
CA TRP A 172 3.69 -15.59 4.24
C TRP A 172 3.51 -16.73 3.23
N HIS A 173 3.08 -17.91 3.68
CA HIS A 173 2.79 -19.03 2.79
C HIS A 173 1.71 -18.69 1.74
N GLN A 174 0.67 -17.95 2.14
CA GLN A 174 -0.35 -17.50 1.20
C GLN A 174 0.24 -16.53 0.16
N LEU A 175 1.06 -15.57 0.59
CA LEU A 175 1.73 -14.62 -0.30
C LEU A 175 2.68 -15.35 -1.28
N THR A 176 3.50 -16.28 -0.81
CA THR A 176 4.41 -17.05 -1.66
C THR A 176 3.64 -17.96 -2.63
N ASN A 177 2.51 -18.52 -2.21
CA ASN A 177 1.65 -19.32 -3.09
C ASN A 177 1.00 -18.47 -4.19
N LEU A 178 0.59 -17.23 -3.89
CA LEU A 178 0.10 -16.30 -4.92
C LEU A 178 1.21 -15.98 -5.94
N ALA A 179 2.39 -15.63 -5.44
CA ALA A 179 3.55 -15.31 -6.28
C ALA A 179 3.95 -16.51 -7.17
N ALA A 180 3.97 -17.72 -6.63
CA ALA A 180 4.36 -18.92 -7.38
C ALA A 180 3.30 -19.40 -8.39
N ASN A 181 2.02 -19.39 -8.02
CA ASN A 181 0.96 -20.02 -8.83
C ASN A 181 0.27 -19.05 -9.79
N GLN A 182 0.15 -17.77 -9.41
CA GLN A 182 -0.53 -16.76 -10.23
C GLN A 182 0.44 -15.81 -10.92
N ASN A 183 1.73 -15.89 -10.58
CA ASN A 183 2.80 -15.04 -11.11
C ASN A 183 2.46 -13.53 -11.07
N LEU A 184 1.83 -13.09 -9.98
CA LEU A 184 1.44 -11.70 -9.82
C LEU A 184 2.67 -10.83 -9.50
N PRO A 185 2.92 -9.75 -10.28
CA PRO A 185 4.04 -8.85 -10.04
C PRO A 185 4.05 -8.29 -8.61
N GLU A 186 2.90 -7.83 -8.13
CA GLU A 186 2.74 -7.17 -6.83
C GLU A 186 3.00 -8.13 -5.66
N ALA A 187 2.76 -9.43 -5.86
CA ALA A 187 3.07 -10.44 -4.86
C ALA A 187 4.59 -10.65 -4.75
N HIS A 188 5.30 -10.70 -5.88
CA HIS A 188 6.77 -10.77 -5.89
C HIS A 188 7.41 -9.49 -5.35
N GLU A 189 6.85 -8.31 -5.64
CA GLU A 189 7.29 -7.02 -5.07
C GLU A 189 7.15 -6.99 -3.55
N ALA A 190 6.02 -7.45 -3.02
CA ALA A 190 5.79 -7.51 -1.58
C ALA A 190 6.80 -8.47 -0.90
N ILE A 191 7.05 -9.63 -1.49
CA ILE A 191 8.08 -10.58 -1.04
C ILE A 191 9.46 -9.92 -1.05
N ALA A 192 9.80 -9.22 -2.13
CA ALA A 192 11.10 -8.56 -2.29
C ALA A 192 11.29 -7.46 -1.24
N THR A 193 10.27 -6.62 -1.01
CA THR A 193 10.26 -5.57 0.02
C THR A 193 10.45 -6.15 1.42
N ILE A 194 9.78 -7.26 1.73
CA ILE A 194 9.95 -7.95 3.01
C ILE A 194 11.40 -8.44 3.16
N TYR A 195 11.98 -9.08 2.15
CA TYR A 195 13.39 -9.50 2.20
C TYR A 195 14.37 -8.33 2.31
N THR A 196 14.11 -7.21 1.62
CA THR A 196 14.89 -5.97 1.76
C THR A 196 14.85 -5.47 3.21
N SER A 197 13.68 -5.47 3.86
CA SER A 197 13.53 -5.06 5.27
C SER A 197 14.22 -5.99 6.27
N LEU A 198 14.46 -7.24 5.86
CA LEU A 198 15.22 -8.24 6.62
C LEU A 198 16.73 -8.20 6.33
N HIS A 199 17.18 -7.31 5.44
CA HIS A 199 18.56 -7.23 4.95
C HIS A 199 19.05 -8.53 4.28
N GLU A 200 18.13 -9.31 3.69
CA GLU A 200 18.43 -10.53 2.95
C GLU A 200 18.67 -10.21 1.47
N SER A 201 19.78 -9.51 1.18
CA SER A 201 20.05 -8.89 -0.13
C SER A 201 19.91 -9.83 -1.34
N ASP A 202 20.37 -11.08 -1.23
CA ASP A 202 20.30 -12.04 -2.34
C ASP A 202 18.87 -12.55 -2.58
N LYS A 203 18.11 -12.81 -1.51
CA LYS A 203 16.70 -13.20 -1.62
C LYS A 203 15.84 -12.04 -2.12
N ALA A 204 16.12 -10.83 -1.65
CA ALA A 204 15.47 -9.61 -2.13
C ALA A 204 15.73 -9.42 -3.62
N ARG A 205 17.00 -9.50 -4.06
CA ARG A 205 17.37 -9.37 -5.47
C ARG A 205 16.68 -10.42 -6.34
N HIS A 206 16.68 -11.69 -5.92
CA HIS A 206 15.99 -12.77 -6.63
C HIS A 206 14.48 -12.53 -6.73
N ALA A 207 13.85 -12.04 -5.66
CA ALA A 207 12.44 -11.69 -5.67
C ALA A 207 12.14 -10.49 -6.58
N TRP A 208 12.99 -9.46 -6.58
CA TRP A 208 12.89 -8.34 -7.53
C TRP A 208 13.04 -8.79 -8.99
N GLN A 209 13.96 -9.71 -9.28
CA GLN A 209 14.08 -10.31 -10.62
C GLN A 209 12.82 -11.06 -11.05
N LYS A 210 12.18 -11.80 -10.14
CA LYS A 210 10.90 -12.46 -10.41
C LYS A 210 9.76 -11.47 -10.63
N ALA A 211 9.69 -10.41 -9.83
CA ALA A 211 8.72 -9.33 -10.02
C ALA A 211 8.90 -8.67 -11.40
N ALA A 212 10.13 -8.36 -11.79
CA ALA A 212 10.45 -7.80 -13.10
C ALA A 212 10.09 -8.77 -14.23
N ALA A 213 10.39 -10.07 -14.09
CA ALA A 213 10.00 -11.09 -15.06
C ALA A 213 8.46 -11.26 -15.18
N ALA A 214 7.72 -10.94 -14.12
CA ALA A 214 6.27 -10.89 -14.13
C ALA A 214 5.69 -9.60 -14.75
N GLY A 215 6.52 -8.59 -15.03
CA GLY A 215 6.11 -7.32 -15.62
C GLY A 215 5.94 -6.17 -14.62
N SER A 216 6.58 -6.24 -13.45
CA SER A 216 6.60 -5.12 -12.50
C SER A 216 7.54 -4.00 -13.00
N GLY A 217 6.97 -2.82 -13.26
CA GLY A 217 7.74 -1.61 -13.53
C GLY A 217 8.62 -1.22 -12.34
N MET A 218 8.04 -1.18 -11.13
CA MET A 218 8.77 -0.90 -9.89
C MET A 218 10.00 -1.79 -9.71
N ALA A 219 9.87 -3.09 -10.00
CA ALA A 219 10.98 -4.02 -9.90
C ALA A 219 12.11 -3.69 -10.87
N PHE A 220 11.79 -3.33 -12.11
CA PHE A 220 12.78 -2.83 -13.07
C PHE A 220 13.46 -1.55 -12.55
N SER A 221 12.71 -0.59 -11.99
CA SER A 221 13.28 0.62 -11.37
C SER A 221 14.23 0.32 -10.22
N VAL A 222 13.88 -0.62 -9.33
CA VAL A 222 14.71 -1.04 -8.21
C VAL A 222 15.98 -1.74 -8.69
N LEU A 223 15.88 -2.63 -9.68
CA LEU A 223 17.03 -3.31 -10.27
C LEU A 223 17.97 -2.33 -10.99
N GLY A 224 17.43 -1.37 -11.75
CA GLY A 224 18.21 -0.31 -12.39
C GLY A 224 18.96 0.55 -11.36
N THR A 225 18.29 0.93 -10.27
CA THR A 225 18.92 1.66 -9.16
C THR A 225 20.03 0.84 -8.50
N SER A 226 19.80 -0.46 -8.28
CA SER A 226 20.84 -1.35 -7.73
C SER A 226 22.03 -1.50 -8.67
N ALA A 227 21.82 -1.55 -9.99
CA ALA A 227 22.89 -1.63 -10.98
C ALA A 227 23.79 -0.38 -10.91
N MET A 228 23.20 0.81 -10.79
CA MET A 228 23.95 2.06 -10.60
C MET A 228 24.79 2.06 -9.31
N MET A 229 24.21 1.64 -8.18
CA MET A 229 24.93 1.64 -6.89
C MET A 229 26.13 0.67 -6.88
N MET A 230 26.00 -0.48 -7.56
CA MET A 230 27.08 -1.45 -7.68
C MET A 230 28.23 -0.96 -8.59
N GLY A 231 27.97 0.03 -9.46
CA GLY A 231 28.99 0.67 -10.32
C GLY A 231 29.76 1.82 -9.65
N GLY A 232 29.29 2.35 -8.51
CA GLY A 232 29.83 3.58 -7.88
C GLY A 232 30.55 3.40 -6.53
N GLY A 233 30.71 2.16 -6.05
CA GLY A 233 31.38 1.91 -4.77
C GLY A 233 32.91 2.01 -4.87
N LYS A 234 33.52 2.86 -4.04
CA LYS A 234 34.98 2.94 -3.77
C LYS A 234 35.61 1.63 -3.25
N THR A 235 34.92 0.49 -3.30
CA THR A 235 35.42 -0.81 -2.88
C THR A 235 35.16 -1.86 -3.96
N GLY A 236 36.07 -1.92 -4.93
CA GLY A 236 36.72 -3.17 -5.31
C GLY A 236 35.90 -4.20 -6.10
N SER A 237 35.41 -3.85 -7.28
CA SER A 237 35.60 -4.70 -8.46
C SER A 237 35.49 -3.84 -9.72
N LEU A 238 36.55 -3.79 -10.51
CA LEU A 238 36.66 -3.09 -11.79
C LEU A 238 35.81 -3.79 -12.87
N GLN A 239 34.51 -4.00 -12.64
CA GLN A 239 33.60 -4.25 -13.74
C GLN A 239 33.36 -2.90 -14.45
N ASN A 240 33.53 -2.88 -15.76
CA ASN A 240 33.46 -1.70 -16.62
C ASN A 240 32.25 -0.80 -16.26
N PRO A 241 32.46 0.41 -15.71
CA PRO A 241 31.37 1.32 -15.31
C PRO A 241 30.37 1.61 -16.44
N THR A 242 30.84 1.57 -17.69
CA THR A 242 30.01 1.71 -18.89
C THR A 242 28.97 0.58 -19.00
N SER A 243 29.36 -0.67 -18.71
CA SER A 243 28.46 -1.82 -18.81
C SER A 243 27.36 -1.85 -17.74
N GLN A 244 27.65 -1.32 -16.54
CA GLN A 244 26.65 -1.22 -15.47
C GLN A 244 25.67 -0.06 -15.71
N THR A 245 26.17 1.03 -16.30
CA THR A 245 25.33 2.15 -16.74
C THR A 245 24.38 1.72 -17.85
N GLU A 246 24.87 0.95 -18.84
CA GLU A 246 24.04 0.33 -19.89
C GLU A 246 22.97 -0.59 -19.29
N ALA A 247 23.34 -1.46 -18.35
CA ALA A 247 22.37 -2.33 -17.67
C ALA A 247 21.30 -1.54 -16.90
N ALA A 248 21.69 -0.44 -16.24
CA ALA A 248 20.73 0.44 -15.56
C ALA A 248 19.79 1.12 -16.55
N ILE A 249 20.30 1.62 -17.68
CA ILE A 249 19.50 2.21 -18.76
C ILE A 249 18.48 1.20 -19.27
N ASP A 250 18.90 -0.04 -19.56
CA ASP A 250 17.99 -1.09 -20.04
C ASP A 250 16.86 -1.38 -19.05
N TYR A 251 17.16 -1.44 -17.76
CA TYR A 251 16.15 -1.62 -16.73
C TYR A 251 15.19 -0.43 -16.65
N PHE A 252 15.70 0.80 -16.65
CA PHE A 252 14.83 1.96 -16.59
C PHE A 252 14.00 2.14 -17.85
N LYS A 253 14.49 1.77 -19.05
CA LYS A 253 13.68 1.76 -20.29
C LYS A 253 12.46 0.86 -20.14
N ARG A 254 12.65 -0.37 -19.63
CA ARG A 254 11.53 -1.30 -19.37
C ARG A 254 10.57 -0.80 -18.30
N ALA A 255 11.09 -0.18 -17.23
CA ALA A 255 10.25 0.41 -16.19
C ALA A 255 9.40 1.57 -16.74
N ALA A 256 10.01 2.44 -17.57
CA ALA A 256 9.33 3.55 -18.23
C ALA A 256 8.26 3.06 -19.22
N GLU A 257 8.53 2.02 -20.01
CA GLU A 257 7.54 1.36 -20.87
C GLU A 257 6.33 0.82 -20.10
N LEU A 258 6.51 0.46 -18.84
CA LEU A 258 5.46 0.01 -17.91
C LEU A 258 4.82 1.17 -17.13
N GLY A 259 5.20 2.41 -17.41
CA GLY A 259 4.59 3.61 -16.83
C GLY A 259 5.19 4.08 -15.51
N GLU A 260 6.35 3.58 -15.09
CA GLU A 260 7.02 4.07 -13.88
C GLU A 260 7.61 5.46 -14.10
N VAL A 261 6.99 6.46 -13.49
CA VAL A 261 7.40 7.88 -13.59
C VAL A 261 8.84 8.09 -13.12
N ASP A 262 9.24 7.44 -12.02
CA ASP A 262 10.60 7.56 -11.49
C ASP A 262 11.66 7.03 -12.47
N ALA A 263 11.30 6.06 -13.32
CA ALA A 263 12.20 5.52 -14.32
C ALA A 263 12.49 6.54 -15.44
N TYR A 264 11.49 7.31 -15.87
CA TYR A 264 11.67 8.41 -16.81
C TYR A 264 12.66 9.44 -16.27
N TRP A 265 12.52 9.84 -15.01
CA TRP A 265 13.49 10.73 -14.36
C TRP A 265 14.92 10.18 -14.40
N ARG A 266 15.10 8.91 -14.01
CA ARG A 266 16.43 8.26 -13.98
C ARG A 266 17.04 8.09 -15.36
N LEU A 267 16.24 7.76 -16.38
CA LEU A 267 16.70 7.73 -17.78
C LEU A 267 17.16 9.12 -18.23
N GLY A 268 16.35 10.13 -17.94
CA GLY A 268 16.66 11.52 -18.25
C GLY A 268 18.03 11.93 -17.70
N GLU A 269 18.28 11.66 -16.42
CA GLU A 269 19.55 11.92 -15.74
C GLU A 269 20.73 11.18 -16.37
N LEU A 270 20.57 9.88 -16.67
CA LEU A 270 21.65 9.04 -17.22
C LEU A 270 22.02 9.38 -18.67
N LEU A 271 21.09 9.94 -19.42
CA LEU A 271 21.27 10.22 -20.86
C LEU A 271 21.72 11.66 -21.13
N MET A 272 21.85 12.52 -20.12
CA MET A 272 22.19 13.94 -20.31
C MET A 272 23.48 14.18 -21.10
N ASP A 273 24.48 13.31 -20.92
CA ASP A 273 25.78 13.43 -21.57
C ASP A 273 25.91 12.60 -22.85
N THR A 274 25.01 11.64 -23.07
CA THR A 274 25.13 10.62 -24.13
C THR A 274 24.06 10.74 -25.21
N ASP A 275 22.83 11.07 -24.84
CA ASP A 275 21.70 11.27 -25.76
C ASP A 275 20.78 12.41 -25.25
N LYS A 276 21.14 13.65 -25.57
CA LYS A 276 20.44 14.84 -25.10
C LYS A 276 18.96 14.91 -25.53
N PRO A 277 18.57 14.54 -26.76
CA PRO A 277 17.16 14.45 -27.14
C PRO A 277 16.37 13.40 -26.35
N GLU A 278 16.91 12.19 -26.18
CA GLU A 278 16.23 11.15 -25.38
C GLU A 278 16.14 11.58 -23.90
N ALA A 279 17.19 12.20 -23.36
CA ALA A 279 17.19 12.77 -22.01
C ALA A 279 16.07 13.81 -21.82
N GLU A 280 15.95 14.76 -22.74
CA GLU A 280 14.93 15.81 -22.70
C GLU A 280 13.51 15.23 -22.69
N TYR A 281 13.22 14.28 -23.59
CA TYR A 281 11.93 13.62 -23.64
C TYR A 281 11.57 12.97 -22.29
N ASN A 282 12.48 12.17 -21.74
CA ASN A 282 12.25 11.46 -20.49
C ASN A 282 12.06 12.42 -19.31
N LEU A 283 12.86 13.49 -19.23
CA LEU A 283 12.70 14.52 -18.19
C LEU A 283 11.37 15.27 -18.31
N LEU A 284 10.91 15.59 -19.53
CA LEU A 284 9.62 16.23 -19.76
C LEU A 284 8.44 15.34 -19.31
N VAL A 285 8.50 14.03 -19.60
CA VAL A 285 7.47 13.08 -19.15
C VAL A 285 7.44 13.01 -17.62
N ALA A 286 8.59 12.90 -16.97
CA ALA A 286 8.67 12.85 -15.51
C ALA A 286 8.21 14.17 -14.85
N ALA A 287 8.54 15.32 -15.46
CA ALA A 287 8.09 16.64 -15.01
C ALA A 287 6.56 16.78 -15.11
N ALA A 288 5.96 16.34 -16.22
CA ALA A 288 4.52 16.38 -16.43
C ALA A 288 3.74 15.52 -15.43
N ALA A 289 4.38 14.48 -14.88
CA ALA A 289 3.83 13.66 -13.81
C ALA A 289 3.94 14.28 -12.40
N GLY A 290 4.46 15.52 -12.30
CA GLY A 290 4.53 16.30 -11.05
C GLY A 290 5.81 16.11 -10.24
N SER A 291 6.86 15.49 -10.80
CA SER A 291 8.14 15.38 -10.11
C SER A 291 8.96 16.67 -10.31
N ALA A 292 9.36 17.29 -9.19
CA ALA A 292 10.12 18.55 -9.22
C ALA A 292 11.57 18.39 -9.69
N MET A 293 12.19 17.25 -9.36
CA MET A 293 13.58 16.95 -9.71
C MET A 293 13.85 17.03 -11.24
N PRO A 294 13.00 16.47 -12.12
CA PRO A 294 13.08 16.64 -13.58
C PRO A 294 13.25 18.07 -14.07
N LEU A 295 12.61 19.04 -13.43
CA LEU A 295 12.62 20.45 -13.84
C LEU A 295 14.03 21.05 -13.70
N VAL A 296 14.73 20.72 -12.61
CA VAL A 296 16.12 21.15 -12.38
C VAL A 296 17.06 20.58 -13.43
N LYS A 297 16.84 19.34 -13.86
CA LYS A 297 17.66 18.73 -14.93
C LYS A 297 17.32 19.24 -16.32
N LEU A 298 16.07 19.62 -16.57
CA LEU A 298 15.72 20.34 -17.80
C LEU A 298 16.44 21.68 -17.87
N GLU A 299 16.45 22.46 -16.79
CA GLU A 299 17.24 23.70 -16.70
C GLU A 299 18.72 23.44 -17.02
N GLU A 300 19.33 22.45 -16.37
CA GLU A 300 20.74 22.08 -16.60
C GLU A 300 21.00 21.68 -18.06
N LEU A 301 20.09 20.89 -18.65
CA LEU A 301 20.17 20.43 -20.02
C LEU A 301 20.12 21.60 -21.02
N TYR A 302 19.17 22.53 -20.88
CA TYR A 302 19.06 23.70 -21.76
C TYR A 302 20.24 24.66 -21.58
N ARG A 303 20.72 24.88 -20.35
CA ARG A 303 21.94 25.64 -20.10
C ARG A 303 23.15 25.02 -20.80
N SER A 304 23.30 23.69 -20.75
CA SER A 304 24.40 22.98 -21.42
C SER A 304 24.39 23.16 -22.95
N ARG A 305 23.24 23.53 -23.53
CA ARG A 305 23.07 23.82 -24.97
C ARG A 305 23.19 25.32 -25.28
N GLY A 306 23.38 26.17 -24.27
CA GLY A 306 23.43 27.63 -24.41
C GLY A 306 22.06 28.31 -24.53
N ASP A 307 20.96 27.59 -24.27
CA ASP A 307 19.61 28.15 -24.31
C ASP A 307 19.23 28.70 -22.93
N GLU A 308 19.75 29.89 -22.61
CA GLU A 308 19.52 30.56 -21.33
C GLU A 308 18.06 30.95 -21.10
N LEU A 309 17.28 31.15 -22.18
CA LEU A 309 15.87 31.51 -22.08
C LEU A 309 15.05 30.32 -21.60
N MET A 310 15.21 29.15 -22.24
CA MET A 310 14.53 27.94 -21.79
C MET A 310 15.04 27.46 -20.43
N ALA A 311 16.35 27.59 -20.17
CA ALA A 311 16.89 27.29 -18.85
C ALA A 311 16.26 28.18 -17.76
N GLY A 312 16.10 29.49 -18.02
CA GLY A 312 15.39 30.41 -17.13
C GLY A 312 13.94 30.00 -16.89
N ALA A 313 13.20 29.67 -17.96
CA ALA A 313 11.81 29.24 -17.85
C ALA A 313 11.66 27.99 -16.97
N TRP A 314 12.50 26.97 -17.15
CA TRP A 314 12.45 25.75 -16.33
C TRP A 314 12.84 25.99 -14.88
N ARG A 315 13.79 26.90 -14.61
CA ARG A 315 14.14 27.33 -13.25
C ARG A 315 12.94 27.96 -12.54
N ASP A 316 12.23 28.86 -13.22
CA ASP A 316 11.08 29.56 -12.64
C ASP A 316 9.95 28.57 -12.30
N VAL A 317 9.72 27.56 -13.16
CA VAL A 317 8.77 26.48 -12.89
C VAL A 317 9.21 25.62 -11.71
N ALA A 318 10.49 25.26 -11.62
CA ALA A 318 11.02 24.48 -10.49
C ALA A 318 10.81 25.20 -9.14
N LEU A 319 11.12 26.50 -9.09
CA LEU A 319 10.92 27.34 -7.90
C LEU A 319 9.44 27.43 -7.49
N ALA A 320 8.53 27.59 -8.46
CA ALA A 320 7.10 27.63 -8.18
C ALA A 320 6.60 26.34 -7.53
N VAL A 321 7.05 25.17 -8.00
CA VAL A 321 6.68 23.86 -7.42
C VAL A 321 7.25 23.68 -6.02
N GLU A 322 8.48 24.15 -5.76
CA GLU A 322 9.08 24.10 -4.41
C GLU A 322 8.32 24.98 -3.40
N ASP A 323 7.91 26.18 -3.81
CA ASP A 323 7.16 27.11 -2.97
C ASP A 323 5.74 26.58 -2.66
N GLU A 324 5.06 25.95 -3.61
CA GLU A 324 3.79 25.27 -3.39
C GLU A 324 3.91 24.12 -2.38
N GLY A 325 4.94 23.27 -2.51
CA GLY A 325 5.20 22.19 -1.55
C GLY A 325 5.53 22.70 -0.14
N ARG A 326 6.09 23.92 -0.03
CA ARG A 326 6.37 24.57 1.25
C ARG A 326 5.12 25.19 1.87
N ALA A 327 4.19 25.71 1.07
CA ALA A 327 2.92 26.24 1.55
C ALA A 327 2.02 25.13 2.15
N ASP A 328 2.03 23.94 1.55
CA ASP A 328 1.25 22.79 2.04
C ASP A 328 1.82 22.15 3.31
N SER A 329 3.12 22.33 3.59
CA SER A 329 3.77 21.84 4.82
C SER A 329 3.67 22.80 6.00
N VAL A 330 3.06 23.99 5.83
CA VAL A 330 2.93 25.04 6.84
C VAL A 330 1.47 25.30 7.27
N GLN A 331 0.53 24.40 6.95
CA GLN A 331 -0.80 24.48 7.57
C GLN A 331 -0.79 23.88 9.00
N PRO A 332 -1.30 24.62 10.01
CA PRO A 332 -1.17 24.30 11.45
C PRO A 332 -1.98 23.10 11.94
#